data_AF-A0A9W8M0G0-F1
#
_entry.id   AF-A0A9W8M0G0-F1
#
_cell.length_a   1.000
_cell.length_b   1.000
_cell.length_c   1.000
_cell.angle_alpha   90.00
_cell.angle_beta   90.00
_cell.angle_gamma   90.00
#
_symmetry.space_group_name_H-M   'P 1'
#
loop_
_entity.id
_entity.type
_entity.pdbx_description
1 polymer ?
#
loop_
_entity_poly.entity_id
_entity_poly.type
_entity_poly.pdbx_seq_one_letter_code
_entity_poly.pdbx_strand_id
1 'polypeptide(L)' 'MSDHYNNLLSGVNVGDGKDNVLAALSSYSPVVEDKRVTITCPKSTSSYLYVTFDDNYRVKDKGISGA' A
#
# COMPACT_ATOMS: atom_id res chain seq x y z
N MET A 1 -9.32 -9.94 -11.04
CA MET A 1 -8.05 -9.77 -10.29
C MET A 1 -8.06 -8.48 -9.46
N SER A 2 -9.20 -8.11 -8.86
CA SER A 2 -9.35 -6.82 -8.15
C SER A 2 -9.71 -7.00 -6.66
N ASP A 3 -10.39 -8.09 -6.30
CA ASP A 3 -10.84 -8.35 -4.91
C ASP A 3 -9.67 -8.55 -3.94
N HIS A 4 -8.55 -9.10 -4.42
CA HIS A 4 -7.37 -9.37 -3.62
C HIS A 4 -6.69 -8.07 -3.15
N TYR A 5 -6.66 -7.03 -3.99
CA TYR A 5 -6.12 -5.72 -3.64
C TYR A 5 -7.11 -4.83 -2.91
N ASN A 6 -8.41 -4.95 -3.23
CA ASN A 6 -9.45 -4.22 -2.50
C ASN A 6 -9.49 -4.61 -1.02
N ASN A 7 -9.24 -5.88 -0.69
CA ASN A 7 -9.10 -6.32 0.71
C ASN A 7 -7.82 -5.79 1.40
N LEU A 8 -6.75 -5.51 0.66
CA LEU A 8 -5.55 -4.87 1.23
C LEU A 8 -5.78 -3.39 1.49
N LEU A 9 -6.42 -2.70 0.55
CA LEU A 9 -6.78 -1.29 0.72
C LEU A 9 -7.83 -1.07 1.81
N SER A 10 -8.70 -2.03 2.10
CA SER A 10 -9.67 -1.89 3.19
C SER A 10 -9.05 -1.86 4.58
N GLY A 11 -7.85 -2.41 4.75
CA GLY A 11 -7.11 -2.41 6.02
C GLY A 11 -6.27 -1.16 6.28
N VAL A 12 -6.18 -0.23 5.32
CA VAL A 12 -5.35 0.98 5.40
C VAL A 12 -6.23 2.20 5.24
N ASN A 13 -6.36 3.06 6.23
CA ASN A 13 -7.18 4.29 6.14
C ASN A 13 -6.33 5.55 5.97
N VAL A 14 -6.91 6.58 5.36
CA VAL A 14 -6.29 7.92 5.31
C VAL A 14 -6.16 8.44 6.74
N GLY A 15 -4.97 8.91 7.08
CA GLY A 15 -4.62 9.32 8.45
C GLY A 15 -3.95 8.22 9.29
N ASP A 16 -3.95 6.96 8.86
CA ASP A 16 -3.25 5.89 9.58
C ASP A 16 -1.74 6.14 9.63
N GLY A 17 -1.10 5.73 10.72
CA GLY A 17 0.35 5.81 10.85
C GLY A 17 1.07 4.76 10.00
N LYS A 18 2.25 5.12 9.49
CA LYS A 18 3.12 4.23 8.70
C LYS A 18 3.32 2.84 9.33
N ASP A 19 3.51 2.75 10.64
CA ASP A 19 3.74 1.46 11.31
C ASP A 19 2.53 0.53 11.25
N ASN A 20 1.31 1.07 11.38
CA ASN A 20 0.08 0.29 11.26
C ASN A 20 -0.08 -0.26 9.83
N VAL A 21 0.23 0.57 8.83
CA VAL A 21 0.20 0.19 7.43
C VAL A 21 1.24 -0.90 7.15
N LEU A 22 2.47 -0.73 7.61
CA LEU A 22 3.53 -1.73 7.42
C LEU A 22 3.20 -3.05 8.11
N ALA A 23 2.59 -3.02 9.30
CA ALA A 23 2.13 -4.22 9.98
C ALA A 23 1.06 -4.96 9.17
N ALA A 24 0.04 -4.24 8.68
CA ALA A 24 -1.03 -4.80 7.85
C ALA A 24 -0.51 -5.37 6.51
N LEU A 25 0.52 -4.73 5.94
CA LEU A 25 1.07 -5.07 4.63
C LEU A 25 2.27 -6.03 4.69
N SER A 26 2.78 -6.35 5.89
CA SER A 26 4.01 -7.15 6.11
C SER A 26 4.04 -8.48 5.37
N SER A 27 2.88 -9.13 5.21
CA SER A 27 2.73 -10.44 4.55
C SER A 27 2.88 -10.39 3.03
N TYR A 28 3.00 -9.20 2.44
CA TYR A 28 3.00 -8.96 0.99
C TYR A 28 4.31 -8.36 0.47
N SER A 29 5.39 -8.44 1.26
CA SER A 29 6.72 -7.92 0.91
C SER A 29 6.69 -6.46 0.40
N PRO A 30 6.18 -5.50 1.20
CA PRO A 30 6.08 -4.12 0.79
C PRO A 30 7.48 -3.51 0.58
N VAL A 31 7.65 -2.80 -0.53
CA VAL A 31 8.81 -1.95 -0.79
C VAL A 31 8.54 -0.61 -0.12
N VAL A 32 9.40 -0.22 0.81
CA VAL A 32 9.27 1.03 1.58
C VAL A 32 10.27 2.05 1.05
N GLU A 33 9.75 3.13 0.51
CA GLU A 33 10.46 4.36 0.18
C GLU A 33 10.04 5.46 1.18
N ASP A 34 10.84 6.52 1.32
CA ASP A 34 10.72 7.56 2.36
C ASP A 34 9.26 7.87 2.79
N LYS A 35 8.44 8.32 1.82
CA LYS A 35 7.01 8.65 1.97
C LYS A 35 6.09 7.80 1.10
N ARG A 36 6.52 6.62 0.68
CA ARG A 36 5.72 5.75 -0.19
C ARG A 36 5.96 4.28 0.13
N VAL A 37 4.90 3.51 0.23
CA VAL A 37 4.93 2.05 0.31
C VAL A 37 4.30 1.50 -0.95
N THR A 38 4.94 0.51 -1.55
CA THR A 38 4.51 -0.10 -2.80
C THR A 38 4.50 -1.63 -2.68
N ILE A 39 3.46 -2.30 -3.17
CA ILE A 39 3.36 -3.76 -3.21
C ILE A 39 3.13 -4.18 -4.66
N THR A 40 4.13 -4.82 -5.25
CA THR A 40 4.05 -5.39 -6.59
C THR A 40 3.43 -6.78 -6.54
N CYS A 41 2.47 -7.08 -7.43
CA CYS A 41 1.92 -8.44 -7.49
C CYS A 41 3.00 -9.41 -8.00
N PRO A 42 3.36 -10.47 -7.26
CA PRO A 42 4.26 -11.49 -7.81
C PRO A 42 3.62 -12.26 -8.99
N LYS A 43 2.29 -12.23 -9.13
CA LYS A 43 1.56 -12.89 -10.22
C LYS A 43 1.15 -11.96 -11.38
N SER A 44 1.38 -10.66 -11.25
CA SER A 44 1.09 -9.65 -12.29
C SER A 44 2.10 -8.52 -12.17
N THR A 45 3.08 -8.49 -13.07
CA THR A 45 4.09 -7.42 -13.12
C THR A 45 3.50 -6.06 -13.52
N SER A 46 2.26 -6.05 -14.01
CA SER A 46 1.64 -4.84 -14.57
C SER A 46 0.87 -4.03 -13.54
N SER A 47 0.51 -4.58 -12.37
CA SER A 47 -0.30 -3.89 -11.35
C SER A 47 0.38 -3.89 -9.98
N TYR A 48 0.36 -2.75 -9.29
CA TYR A 48 0.90 -2.60 -7.94
C TYR A 48 -0.03 -1.76 -7.06
N LEU A 49 -0.05 -2.06 -5.76
CA LEU A 49 -0.69 -1.21 -4.77
C LEU A 49 0.31 -0.16 -4.29
N TYR A 50 -0.15 1.07 -4.10
CA TYR A 50 0.65 2.13 -3.51
C TYR A 50 -0.08 2.78 -2.34
N VAL A 51 0.70 3.20 -1.35
CA VAL A 51 0.27 4.04 -0.23
C VAL A 51 1.29 5.16 -0.09
N THR A 52 0.86 6.41 -0.07
CA THR A 52 1.73 7.57 0.15
C THR A 52 1.44 8.18 1.50
N PHE A 53 2.48 8.76 2.09
CA PHE A 53 2.41 9.38 3.41
C PHE A 53 2.68 10.88 3.32
N ASP A 54 2.11 11.64 4.24
CA ASP A 54 2.42 13.05 4.46
C ASP A 54 3.74 13.23 5.24
N ASP A 55 4.09 14.47 5.55
CA ASP A 55 5.30 14.80 6.32
C ASP A 55 5.27 14.29 7.77
N ASN A 56 4.09 13.93 8.27
CA ASN A 56 3.88 13.34 9.59
C ASN A 56 3.83 11.80 9.54
N TYR A 57 4.21 11.19 8.42
CA TYR A 57 4.12 9.74 8.18
C TYR A 57 2.70 9.17 8.34
N ARG A 58 1.69 9.98 8.03
CA ARG A 58 0.29 9.54 7.99
C ARG A 58 -0.14 9.31 6.56
N VAL A 59 -0.99 8.31 6.33
CA VAL A 59 -1.48 7.99 4.99
C VAL A 59 -2.19 9.21 4.40
N LYS A 60 -1.67 9.67 3.27
CA LYS A 60 -2.20 10.79 2.49
C LYS A 60 -3.09 10.29 1.35
N ASP A 61 -2.60 9.30 0.60
CA ASP A 61 -3.29 8.73 -0.55
C ASP A 61 -2.96 7.25 -0.70
N LYS A 62 -3.87 6.46 -1.27
CA LYS A 62 -3.68 5.02 -1.50
C LYS A 62 -4.43 4.59 -2.76
N GLY A 63 -3.91 3.60 -3.46
CA GLY A 63 -4.57 3.10 -4.66
C GLY A 63 -3.87 1.90 -5.28
N ILE A 64 -4.40 1.47 -6.43
CA ILE A 64 -3.78 0.48 -7.29
C ILE A 64 -3.40 1.22 -8.56
N SER A 65 -2.14 1.12 -8.96
CA SER A 65 -1.63 1.70 -10.19
C SER A 65 -0.95 0.62 -10.99
N GLY A 66 -1.14 0.66 -12.30
CA GLY A 66 -0.67 -0.35 -13.22
C GLY A 66 -1.82 -1.13 -13.87
N ALA A 67 -1.72 -1.23 -15.20
CA ALA A 67 -2.74 -1.76 -16.10
C ALA A 67 -2.87 -3.30 -16.00
#